data_AF-A0A0W0V4A9-F1
#
_entry.id   AF-A0A0W0V4A9-F1
#
_cell.length_a   1.000
_cell.length_b   1.000
_cell.length_c   1.000
_cell.angle_alpha   90.00
_cell.angle_beta   90.00
_cell.angle_gamma   90.00
#
_symmetry.space_group_name_H-M   'P 1'
#
loop_
_entity.id
_entity.type
_entity.pdbx_description
1 polymer ?
#
loop_
_entity_poly.entity_id
_entity_poly.type
_entity_poly.pdbx_seq_one_letter_code
_entity_poly.pdbx_strand_id
1 'polypeptide(L)'
;MGKGVIDEKGNWHGLYAFAFLESHKKIEPIAGYAYLKMFTLNAALQPGIGITAFLTARPDINNYIPFPGILPVASLMVNRFTLAATYIPGRHDIGNVLFLFAKYTF
;
A
#
# COMPACT_ATOMS: atom_id res chain seq x y z
N MET A 1 8.87 1.57 5.56
CA MET A 1 9.91 2.34 4.83
C MET A 1 9.92 1.92 3.37
N GLY A 2 10.46 2.74 2.46
CA GLY A 2 10.43 2.43 1.03
C GLY A 2 11.09 3.50 0.17
N LYS A 3 11.15 3.23 -1.13
CA LYS A 3 11.64 4.16 -2.15
C LYS A 3 10.59 4.30 -3.24
N GLY A 4 10.31 5.52 -3.65
CA GLY A 4 9.40 5.81 -4.76
C GLY A 4 10.06 6.68 -5.82
N VAL A 5 9.66 6.50 -7.08
CA VAL A 5 10.13 7.24 -8.25
C VAL A 5 8.92 7.58 -9.13
N ILE A 6 8.93 8.76 -9.73
CA ILE A 6 7.95 9.15 -10.76
C ILE A 6 8.59 8.86 -12.12
N ASP A 7 7.89 8.12 -12.99
CA ASP A 7 8.35 7.81 -14.34
C ASP A 7 8.19 9.00 -15.30
N GLU A 8 8.68 8.85 -16.53
CA GLU A 8 8.57 9.87 -17.59
C GLU A 8 7.13 10.21 -17.98
N LYS A 9 6.17 9.32 -17.67
CA LYS A 9 4.75 9.48 -17.93
C LYS A 9 4.01 10.08 -16.72
N GLY A 10 4.71 10.42 -15.65
CA GLY A 10 4.14 10.97 -14.42
C GLY A 10 3.51 9.93 -13.50
N ASN A 11 3.66 8.63 -13.76
CA ASN A 11 3.17 7.57 -12.87
C ASN A 11 4.14 7.35 -11.71
N TRP A 12 3.59 6.99 -10.55
CA TRP A 12 4.40 6.69 -9.38
C TRP A 12 4.67 5.18 -9.27
N HIS A 13 5.92 4.84 -9.03
CA HIS A 13 6.41 3.50 -8.78
C HIS A 13 7.06 3.47 -7.41
N GLY A 14 6.80 2.45 -6.59
CA GLY A 14 7.50 2.37 -5.31
C GLY A 14 7.61 0.98 -4.73
N LEU A 15 8.77 0.74 -4.13
CA LEU A 15 9.04 -0.41 -3.27
C LEU A 15 8.82 0.00 -1.82
N TYR A 16 8.16 -0.85 -1.06
CA TYR A 16 7.91 -0.62 0.37
C TYR A 16 8.11 -1.90 1.16
N ALA A 17 8.49 -1.73 2.42
CA ALA A 17 8.50 -2.76 3.43
C ALA A 17 8.18 -2.14 4.79
N PHE A 18 7.24 -2.73 5.52
CA PHE A 18 6.91 -2.33 6.89
C PHE A 18 6.26 -3.50 7.61
N ALA A 19 6.06 -3.37 8.92
CA ALA A 19 5.30 -4.33 9.70
C ALA A 19 4.24 -3.59 10.51
N PHE A 20 3.10 -4.23 10.72
CA PHE A 20 2.00 -3.70 11.51
C PHE A 20 1.47 -4.78 12.45
N LEU A 21 0.73 -4.38 13.48
CA LEU A 21 0.04 -5.32 14.36
C LEU A 21 -1.31 -5.67 13.75
N GLU A 22 -1.59 -6.96 13.58
CA GLU A 22 -2.93 -7.42 13.22
C GLU A 22 -3.89 -7.38 14.43
N SER A 23 -5.17 -7.69 14.20
CA SER A 23 -6.23 -7.64 15.23
C SER A 23 -5.93 -8.48 16.48
N HIS A 24 -5.12 -9.55 16.36
CA HIS A 24 -4.69 -10.39 17.48
C HIS A 24 -3.36 -9.94 18.13
N LYS A 25 -2.91 -8.71 17.86
CA LYS A 25 -1.65 -8.13 18.38
C LYS A 25 -0.39 -8.91 17.97
N LYS A 26 -0.45 -9.60 16.84
CA LYS A 26 0.71 -10.27 16.24
C LYS A 26 1.30 -9.40 15.14
N ILE A 27 2.62 -9.49 14.96
CA ILE A 27 3.32 -8.72 13.93
C ILE A 27 3.05 -9.37 12.57
N GLU A 28 2.62 -8.56 11.61
CA GLU A 28 2.46 -8.90 10.20
C GLU A 28 3.44 -8.05 9.37
N PRO A 29 4.56 -8.63 8.88
CA PRO A 29 5.44 -7.96 7.94
C PRO A 29 4.86 -8.00 6.53
N ILE A 30 4.99 -6.89 5.80
CA ILE A 30 4.61 -6.76 4.41
C ILE A 30 5.74 -6.09 3.62
N ALA A 31 6.04 -6.62 2.44
CA ALA A 31 6.94 -5.98 1.48
C ALA A 31 6.36 -6.10 0.07
N GLY A 32 6.41 -5.03 -0.71
CA GLY A 32 5.77 -5.02 -2.01
C GLY A 32 6.22 -3.90 -2.94
N TYR A 33 5.63 -3.95 -4.11
CA TYR A 33 5.77 -2.99 -5.18
C TYR A 33 4.38 -2.43 -5.52
N ALA A 34 4.28 -1.11 -5.59
CA ALA A 34 3.07 -0.41 -5.98
C ALA A 34 3.31 0.44 -7.23
N TYR A 35 2.35 0.39 -8.13
CA TYR A 35 2.23 1.25 -9.30
C TYR A 35 0.96 2.07 -9.19
N LEU A 36 1.06 3.39 -9.32
CA LEU A 36 -0.08 4.30 -9.31
C LEU A 36 -0.01 5.21 -10.52
N LYS A 37 -1.11 5.25 -11.27
CA LYS A 37 -1.35 6.31 -12.24
C LYS A 37 -1.71 7.57 -11.46
N MET A 38 -0.91 8.61 -11.60
CA MET A 38 -1.12 9.90 -10.94
C MET A 38 -1.85 10.86 -11.87
N PHE A 39 -2.72 11.69 -11.31
CA PHE A 39 -3.39 12.77 -12.00
C PHE A 39 -3.00 14.08 -11.35
N THR A 40 -2.57 15.06 -12.13
CA THR A 40 -2.23 16.39 -11.60
C THR A 40 -3.46 17.28 -11.62
N LEU A 41 -4.01 17.58 -10.44
CA LEU A 41 -5.08 18.57 -10.31
C LEU A 41 -4.51 19.98 -10.23
N ASN A 42 -3.45 20.16 -9.44
CA ASN A 42 -2.67 21.39 -9.38
C ASN A 42 -1.22 21.08 -8.94
N ALA A 43 -0.38 22.10 -8.81
CA ALA A 43 1.04 21.93 -8.46
C ALA A 43 1.27 21.23 -7.11
N ALA A 44 0.30 21.29 -6.19
CA ALA A 44 0.41 20.70 -4.87
C ALA A 44 -0.31 19.35 -4.74
N LEU A 45 -1.40 19.14 -5.48
CA LEU A 45 -2.35 18.04 -5.28
C LEU A 45 -2.36 17.06 -6.45
N GLN A 46 -1.98 15.82 -6.16
CA GLN A 46 -1.91 14.73 -7.12
C GLN A 46 -2.63 13.48 -6.57
N PRO A 47 -3.92 13.27 -6.89
CA PRO A 47 -4.56 11.97 -6.65
C PRO A 47 -3.96 10.88 -7.54
N GLY A 48 -4.01 9.64 -7.07
CA GLY A 48 -3.52 8.48 -7.81
C GLY A 48 -4.37 7.24 -7.56
N ILE A 49 -4.39 6.35 -8.55
CA ILE A 49 -5.02 5.03 -8.45
C ILE A 49 -4.15 3.98 -9.13
N GLY A 50 -4.12 2.78 -8.58
CA GLY A 50 -3.39 1.68 -9.19
C GLY A 50 -3.45 0.41 -8.37
N ILE A 51 -2.35 -0.34 -8.39
CA ILE A 51 -2.27 -1.68 -7.83
C ILE A 51 -0.98 -1.85 -7.04
N THR A 52 -1.02 -2.69 -6.01
CA THR A 52 0.16 -3.17 -5.31
C THR A 52 0.22 -4.68 -5.37
N ALA A 53 1.40 -5.22 -5.64
CA ALA A 53 1.73 -6.63 -5.49
C ALA A 53 2.74 -6.78 -4.35
N PHE A 54 2.48 -7.68 -3.42
CA PHE A 54 3.28 -7.81 -2.20
C PHE A 54 3.37 -9.25 -1.71
N LEU A 55 4.32 -9.46 -0.81
CA LEU A 55 4.41 -10.62 0.06
C LEU A 55 4.08 -10.17 1.48
N THR A 56 3.24 -10.93 2.17
CA THR A 56 2.98 -10.76 3.59
C THR A 56 3.09 -12.12 4.29
N ALA A 57 3.23 -12.12 5.61
CA ALA A 57 3.24 -13.34 6.41
C ALA A 57 2.38 -13.15 7.64
N ARG A 58 1.45 -14.08 7.86
CA ARG A 58 0.53 -14.01 8.98
C ARG A 58 0.61 -15.28 9.83
N PRO A 59 0.46 -15.17 11.16
CA PRO A 59 0.50 -16.32 12.05
C PRO A 59 -0.71 -17.25 11.87
N ASP A 60 -1.88 -16.68 11.58
CA ASP A 60 -3.15 -17.39 11.36
C ASP A 60 -3.27 -17.96 9.95
N ILE A 61 -2.44 -17.49 9.00
CA ILE A 61 -2.41 -17.99 7.62
C ILE A 61 -1.06 -18.68 7.36
N ASN A 62 -1.08 -20.00 7.23
CA ASN A 62 0.10 -20.81 6.92
C ASN A 62 1.27 -20.64 7.92
N ASN A 63 1.01 -20.32 9.19
CA ASN A 63 2.01 -20.26 10.26
C ASN A 63 3.26 -19.43 9.89
N TYR A 64 3.08 -18.18 9.44
CA TYR A 64 4.16 -17.28 9.01
C TYR A 64 4.91 -17.66 7.73
N ILE A 65 4.45 -18.66 6.96
CA ILE A 65 4.96 -18.87 5.60
C ILE A 65 4.52 -17.67 4.72
N PRO A 66 5.46 -16.91 4.11
CA PRO A 66 5.11 -15.77 3.28
C PRO A 66 4.24 -16.17 2.10
N PHE A 67 3.21 -15.39 1.81
CA PHE A 67 2.30 -15.61 0.69
C PHE A 67 2.09 -14.31 -0.11
N PRO A 68 1.84 -14.43 -1.43
CA PRO A 68 1.63 -13.27 -2.28
C PRO A 68 0.22 -12.70 -2.17
N GLY A 69 0.10 -11.40 -2.42
CA GLY A 69 -1.16 -10.68 -2.53
C GLY A 69 -1.10 -9.61 -3.61
N ILE A 70 -2.27 -9.26 -4.15
CA ILE A 70 -2.45 -8.12 -5.04
C ILE A 70 -3.69 -7.35 -4.60
N LEU A 71 -3.59 -6.03 -4.48
CA LEU A 71 -4.69 -5.18 -4.03
C LEU A 71 -4.77 -3.86 -4.80
N PRO A 72 -5.97 -3.28 -4.96
CA PRO A 72 -6.12 -1.93 -5.49
C PRO A 72 -5.65 -0.89 -4.47
N VAL A 73 -4.99 0.16 -4.94
CA VAL A 73 -4.51 1.28 -4.11
C VAL A 73 -5.03 2.59 -4.68
N ALA A 74 -5.52 3.46 -3.80
CA ALA A 74 -5.79 4.85 -4.10
C ALA A 74 -4.89 5.74 -3.23
N SER A 75 -4.50 6.91 -3.74
CA SER A 75 -3.66 7.86 -2.99
C SER A 75 -4.03 9.30 -3.25
N LEU A 76 -3.69 10.16 -2.29
CA LEU A 76 -3.68 11.60 -2.40
C LEU A 76 -2.30 12.11 -2.00
N MET A 77 -1.55 12.66 -2.96
CA MET A 77 -0.26 13.29 -2.70
C MET A 77 -0.43 14.80 -2.61
N VAL A 78 0.07 15.37 -1.51
CA VAL A 78 0.14 16.81 -1.23
C VAL A 78 1.59 17.18 -0.97
N ASN A 79 2.26 17.80 -1.94
CA ASN A 79 3.69 18.10 -1.90
C ASN A 79 4.56 16.86 -1.58
N ARG A 80 5.05 16.75 -0.34
CA ARG A 80 5.91 15.65 0.14
C ARG A 80 5.14 14.58 0.93
N PHE A 81 3.88 14.85 1.25
CA PHE A 81 3.01 13.93 1.99
C PHE A 81 2.15 13.13 1.02
N THR A 82 2.01 11.85 1.27
CA THR A 82 1.09 10.97 0.54
C THR A 82 0.23 10.23 1.54
N LEU A 83 -1.08 10.35 1.42
CA LEU A 83 -2.04 9.48 2.10
C LEU A 83 -2.50 8.43 1.09
N ALA A 84 -2.43 7.15 1.44
CA ALA A 84 -2.84 6.07 0.57
C ALA A 84 -3.74 5.07 1.31
N ALA A 85 -4.59 4.41 0.54
CA ALA A 85 -5.57 3.46 1.01
C ALA A 85 -5.56 2.22 0.12
N THR A 86 -5.63 1.04 0.72
CA THR A 86 -5.86 -0.22 0.01
C THR A 86 -7.04 -0.95 0.62
N TYR A 87 -7.85 -1.58 -0.22
CA TYR A 87 -9.00 -2.37 0.22
C TYR A 87 -8.64 -3.86 0.22
N ILE A 88 -8.77 -4.51 1.38
CA ILE A 88 -8.54 -5.94 1.55
C ILE A 88 -9.90 -6.65 1.51
N PRO A 89 -10.24 -7.35 0.41
CA PRO A 89 -11.50 -8.07 0.32
C PRO A 89 -11.53 -9.23 1.32
N GLY A 90 -12.68 -9.40 1.98
CA GLY A 90 -12.94 -10.50 2.91
C GLY A 90 -13.88 -11.56 2.35
N ARG A 91 -14.03 -12.67 3.08
CA ARG A 91 -15.16 -13.60 2.99
C ARG A 91 -16.12 -13.35 4.15
N HIS A 92 -17.29 -14.01 4.13
CA HIS A 92 -18.28 -13.92 5.22
C HIS A 92 -17.58 -14.05 6.58
N ASP A 93 -17.78 -13.03 7.43
CA ASP A 93 -17.24 -12.89 8.79
C ASP A 93 -15.72 -12.73 8.96
N ILE A 94 -14.94 -12.66 7.86
CA ILE A 94 -13.48 -12.45 7.90
C ILE A 94 -13.03 -11.53 6.75
N GLY A 95 -12.68 -10.28 7.08
CA GLY A 95 -12.10 -9.29 6.16
C GLY A 95 -13.02 -8.10 5.90
N ASN A 96 -12.89 -7.43 4.74
CA ASN A 96 -13.50 -6.12 4.44
C ASN A 96 -12.82 -4.98 5.22
N VAL A 97 -11.50 -4.84 5.01
CA VAL A 97 -10.67 -3.86 5.72
C VAL A 97 -10.19 -2.80 4.75
N LEU A 98 -10.44 -1.54 5.10
CA LEU A 98 -9.76 -0.40 4.49
C LEU A 98 -8.47 -0.14 5.28
N PHE A 99 -7.32 -0.33 4.65
CA PHE A 99 -6.04 -0.09 5.25
C PHE A 99 -5.47 1.25 4.77
N LEU A 100 -5.23 2.17 5.71
CA LEU A 100 -4.70 3.50 5.46
C LEU A 100 -3.24 3.59 5.86
N PHE A 101 -2.41 4.22 5.02
CA PHE A 101 -1.01 4.46 5.33
C PHE A 101 -0.57 5.82 4.79
N ALA A 102 0.30 6.47 5.55
CA ALA A 102 0.89 7.75 5.18
C ALA A 102 2.38 7.59 4.87
N LYS A 103 2.86 8.32 3.88
CA LYS A 103 4.26 8.39 3.49
C LYS A 103 4.70 9.85 3.49
N TYR A 104 5.89 10.11 4.05
CA TYR A 104 6.60 11.37 3.90
C TYR A 104 7.84 11.16 3.04
N THR A 105 8.04 12.01 2.03
CA THR A 105 9.18 11.97 1.12
C THR A 105 10.17 13.09 1.50
N PHE A 106 11.40 12.73 1.85
CA PHE A 106 12.46 13.67 2.24
C PHE A 106 13.42 13.96 1.09
#